data_AF-A0A4R0H3T4-F1
#
_entry.id   AF-A0A4R0H3T4-F1
#
_cell.length_a   1.000
_cell.length_b   1.000
_cell.length_c   1.000
_cell.angle_alpha   90.00
_cell.angle_beta   90.00
_cell.angle_gamma   90.00
#
_symmetry.space_group_name_H-M   'P 1'
#
loop_
_entity.id
_entity.type
_entity.pdbx_description
1 polymer ?
#
loop_
_entity_poly.entity_id
_entity_poly.type
_entity_poly.pdbx_seq_one_letter_code
_entity_poly.pdbx_strand_id
1 'polypeptide(L)'
;MGELMSTAERFGHREHVRLTWLAVRRCGTARAVELISDGIQKTARYAGVPQKYNATVSRAWVELTAYHMTEAPGEDFDELVRRNPGLLDKRLLTRFYSSRALASPAARTGWVEPDIKAFPFTLPQGQGV
;
A
#
# COMPACT_ATOMS: atom_id res chain seq x y z
N MET A 1 -21.39 21.28 18.55
CA MET A 1 -20.01 21.34 18.02
C MET A 1 -19.40 19.94 17.96
N GLY A 2 -19.95 19.04 17.13
CA GLY A 2 -19.48 17.65 17.02
C GLY A 2 -19.46 17.12 15.58
N GLU A 3 -19.84 17.92 14.60
CA GLU A 3 -20.11 17.48 13.23
C GLU A 3 -19.01 17.85 12.22
N LEU A 4 -17.95 18.52 12.69
CA LEU A 4 -16.81 18.93 11.85
C LEU A 4 -15.64 17.93 11.85
N MET A 5 -15.52 17.06 12.86
CA MET A 5 -14.47 16.03 12.91
C MET A 5 -14.76 14.81 12.00
N SER A 6 -16.03 14.54 11.70
CA SER A 6 -16.44 13.38 10.88
C SER A 6 -16.10 13.54 9.37
N THR A 7 -15.69 14.74 8.94
CA THR A 7 -15.39 15.01 7.52
C THR A 7 -13.93 14.75 7.14
N ALA A 8 -13.00 14.91 8.09
CA ALA A 8 -11.59 14.54 7.87
C ALA A 8 -11.37 13.01 7.88
N GLU A 9 -12.34 12.25 8.39
CA GLU A 9 -12.37 10.78 8.34
C GLU A 9 -12.79 10.20 6.98
N ARG A 10 -13.20 11.03 6.01
CA ARG A 10 -13.74 10.56 4.72
C ARG A 10 -12.72 9.86 3.81
N PHE A 11 -11.42 9.95 4.11
CA PHE A 11 -10.38 9.21 3.39
C PHE A 11 -9.55 8.37 4.37
N GLY A 12 -10.20 7.34 4.91
CA GLY A 12 -9.61 6.35 5.80
C GLY A 12 -8.72 5.35 5.07
N HIS A 13 -8.21 4.37 5.80
CA HIS A 13 -7.31 3.37 5.23
C HIS A 13 -7.98 2.51 4.16
N ARG A 14 -9.25 2.15 4.35
CA ARG A 14 -10.04 1.40 3.36
C ARG A 14 -10.13 2.15 2.03
N GLU A 15 -10.37 3.45 2.07
CA GLU A 15 -10.47 4.30 0.88
C GLU A 15 -9.13 4.41 0.14
N HIS A 16 -8.01 4.50 0.87
CA HIS A 16 -6.67 4.45 0.27
C HIS A 16 -6.43 3.11 -0.45
N VAL A 17 -6.79 2.00 0.17
CA VAL A 17 -6.62 0.65 -0.41
C VAL A 17 -7.54 0.48 -1.62
N ARG A 18 -8.77 1.01 -1.58
CA ARG A 18 -9.68 1.05 -2.73
C ARG A 18 -9.14 1.89 -3.88
N LEU A 19 -8.54 3.04 -3.59
CA LEU A 19 -7.89 3.89 -4.61
C LEU A 19 -6.72 3.15 -5.26
N THR A 20 -5.90 2.48 -4.47
CA THR A 20 -4.80 1.61 -4.97
C THR A 20 -5.34 0.50 -5.87
N TRP A 21 -6.36 -0.24 -5.44
CA TRP A 21 -7.01 -1.28 -6.26
C TRP A 21 -7.54 -0.73 -7.58
N LEU A 22 -8.23 0.41 -7.57
CA LEU A 22 -8.72 1.09 -8.78
C LEU A 22 -7.57 1.50 -9.71
N ALA A 23 -6.47 2.03 -9.15
CA ALA A 23 -5.29 2.43 -9.93
C ALA A 23 -4.66 1.21 -10.60
N VAL A 24 -4.40 0.14 -9.84
CA VAL A 24 -3.83 -1.11 -10.38
C VAL A 24 -4.74 -1.68 -11.47
N ARG A 25 -6.06 -1.74 -11.25
CA ARG A 25 -7.01 -2.27 -12.24
C ARG A 25 -7.04 -1.47 -13.54
N ARG A 26 -6.84 -0.15 -13.48
CA ARG A 26 -6.94 0.75 -14.64
C ARG A 26 -5.65 0.87 -15.45
N CYS A 27 -4.49 0.82 -14.80
CA CYS A 27 -3.22 1.15 -15.46
C CYS A 27 -2.07 0.17 -15.15
N GLY A 28 -2.32 -0.91 -14.41
CA GLY A 28 -1.32 -1.87 -14.00
C GLY A 28 -0.45 -1.41 -12.83
N THR A 29 0.29 -2.36 -12.24
CA THR A 29 1.03 -2.16 -10.98
C THR A 29 2.08 -1.05 -11.09
N ALA A 30 2.92 -1.06 -12.13
CA ALA A 30 4.01 -0.10 -12.29
C ALA A 30 3.49 1.35 -12.34
N ARG A 31 2.47 1.60 -13.15
CA ARG A 31 1.87 2.93 -13.25
C ARG A 31 1.08 3.31 -12.00
N ALA A 32 0.44 2.35 -11.34
CA ALA A 32 -0.23 2.59 -10.07
C ALA A 32 0.74 3.04 -8.98
N VAL A 33 1.96 2.49 -8.91
CA VAL A 33 3.00 2.95 -7.98
C VAL A 33 3.27 4.44 -8.19
N GLU A 34 3.53 4.86 -9.42
CA GLU A 34 3.80 6.26 -9.75
C GLU A 34 2.63 7.19 -9.37
N LEU A 35 1.40 6.82 -9.74
CA LEU A 35 0.20 7.62 -9.50
C LEU A 35 -0.09 7.79 -8.00
N ILE A 36 -0.02 6.68 -7.24
CA ILE A 36 -0.29 6.70 -5.80
C ILE A 36 0.82 7.46 -5.05
N SER A 37 2.08 7.22 -5.40
CA SER A 37 3.22 7.94 -4.82
C SER A 37 3.14 9.45 -5.05
N ASP A 38 2.88 9.88 -6.30
CA ASP A 38 2.74 11.31 -6.62
C ASP A 38 1.57 11.95 -5.86
N GLY A 39 0.42 11.27 -5.80
CA GLY A 39 -0.76 11.73 -5.06
C GLY A 39 -0.51 11.92 -3.57
N ILE A 40 0.11 10.93 -2.91
CA ILE A 40 0.44 11.01 -1.48
C ILE A 40 1.50 12.09 -1.25
N GLN A 41 2.53 12.19 -2.09
CA GLN A 41 3.59 13.17 -1.95
C GLN A 41 3.06 14.61 -2.10
N LYS A 42 2.18 14.87 -3.09
CA LYS A 42 1.50 16.16 -3.26
C LYS A 42 0.61 16.49 -2.06
N THR A 43 -0.16 15.52 -1.58
CA THR A 43 -1.02 15.70 -0.40
C THR A 43 -0.20 16.03 0.85
N ALA A 44 0.90 15.31 1.10
CA ALA A 44 1.79 15.57 2.23
C ALA A 44 2.44 16.96 2.15
N ARG A 45 2.84 17.40 0.95
CA ARG A 45 3.35 18.77 0.71
C ARG A 45 2.30 19.83 0.99
N TYR A 46 1.09 19.66 0.45
CA TYR A 46 -0.02 20.59 0.67
C TYR A 46 -0.40 20.70 2.16
N ALA A 47 -0.33 19.59 2.90
CA ALA A 47 -0.56 19.55 4.33
C ALA A 47 0.64 20.06 5.18
N GLY A 48 1.70 20.58 4.57
CA GLY A 48 2.89 21.09 5.27
C GLY A 48 3.74 20.03 5.98
N VAL A 49 3.52 18.74 5.66
CA VAL A 49 4.20 17.60 6.28
C VAL A 49 4.82 16.64 5.24
N PRO A 50 5.64 17.14 4.29
CA PRO A 50 6.26 16.30 3.25
C PRO A 50 7.09 15.15 3.82
N GLN A 51 7.62 15.30 5.04
CA GLN A 51 8.31 14.27 5.80
C GLN A 51 7.42 13.10 6.27
N LYS A 52 6.11 13.13 6.05
CA LYS A 52 5.26 11.94 6.28
C LYS A 52 5.22 10.99 5.10
N TYR A 53 5.64 11.43 3.90
CA TYR A 53 5.75 10.56 2.74
C TYR A 53 6.90 9.55 2.92
N ASN A 54 6.65 8.31 2.49
CA ASN A 54 7.61 7.22 2.50
C ASN A 54 7.41 6.38 1.22
N ALA A 55 8.39 6.42 0.32
CA ALA A 55 8.30 5.77 -0.99
C ALA A 55 8.17 4.24 -0.88
N THR A 56 8.95 3.58 -0.01
CA THR A 56 8.86 2.13 0.22
C THR A 56 7.47 1.74 0.70
N VAL A 57 6.90 2.45 1.68
CA VAL A 57 5.57 2.16 2.20
C VAL A 57 4.51 2.27 1.10
N SER A 58 4.51 3.36 0.33
CA SER A 58 3.56 3.55 -0.77
C SER A 58 3.66 2.43 -1.81
N ARG A 59 4.88 2.10 -2.25
CA ARG A 59 5.11 1.03 -3.22
C ARG A 59 4.70 -0.34 -2.69
N ALA A 60 5.06 -0.68 -1.45
CA ALA A 60 4.72 -1.96 -0.83
C ALA A 60 3.20 -2.20 -0.77
N TRP A 61 2.42 -1.16 -0.44
CA TRP A 61 0.96 -1.26 -0.45
C TRP A 61 0.39 -1.54 -1.85
N VAL A 62 0.95 -0.90 -2.89
CA VAL A 62 0.53 -1.12 -4.27
C VAL A 62 0.87 -2.54 -4.72
N GLU A 63 2.09 -3.01 -4.45
CA GLU A 63 2.53 -4.35 -4.83
C GLU A 63 1.74 -5.45 -4.11
N LEU A 64 1.50 -5.32 -2.80
CA LEU A 64 0.68 -6.29 -2.05
C LEU A 64 -0.77 -6.31 -2.53
N THR A 65 -1.35 -5.14 -2.81
CA THR A 65 -2.72 -5.07 -3.37
C THR A 65 -2.77 -5.74 -4.73
N ALA A 66 -1.81 -5.44 -5.61
CA ALA A 66 -1.73 -6.05 -6.94
C ALA A 66 -1.53 -7.57 -6.86
N TYR A 67 -0.65 -8.06 -5.99
CA TYR A 67 -0.45 -9.48 -5.76
C TYR A 67 -1.78 -10.17 -5.40
N HIS A 68 -2.51 -9.64 -4.42
CA HIS A 68 -3.79 -10.23 -4.05
C HIS A 68 -4.82 -10.17 -5.18
N MET A 69 -4.82 -9.12 -6.01
CA MET A 69 -5.68 -9.06 -7.20
C MET A 69 -5.38 -10.17 -8.24
N THR A 70 -4.14 -10.66 -8.30
CA THR A 70 -3.79 -11.77 -9.21
C THR A 70 -4.28 -13.13 -8.75
N GLU A 71 -4.51 -13.31 -7.45
CA GLU A 71 -4.98 -14.57 -6.87
C GLU A 71 -6.45 -14.88 -7.24
N ALA A 72 -7.25 -13.85 -7.54
CA ALA A 72 -8.63 -13.99 -7.99
C ALA A 72 -8.99 -12.87 -9.00
N PRO A 73 -8.61 -13.03 -10.29
CA PRO A 73 -8.83 -12.00 -11.29
C PRO A 73 -10.32 -11.69 -11.50
N GLY A 74 -10.66 -10.40 -11.54
CA GLY A 74 -12.02 -9.93 -11.85
C GLY A 74 -12.93 -9.75 -10.64
N GLU A 75 -12.50 -10.15 -9.44
CA GLU A 75 -13.23 -9.88 -8.20
C GLU A 75 -13.35 -8.37 -7.93
N ASP A 76 -14.41 -7.99 -7.22
CA ASP A 76 -14.57 -6.61 -6.80
C ASP A 76 -13.73 -6.26 -5.55
N PHE A 77 -13.75 -4.99 -5.17
CA PHE A 77 -12.96 -4.52 -4.03
C PHE A 77 -13.40 -5.16 -2.70
N ASP A 78 -14.70 -5.37 -2.50
CA ASP A 78 -15.23 -5.89 -1.24
C ASP A 78 -14.91 -7.38 -1.09
N GLU A 79 -14.92 -8.13 -2.21
CA GLU A 79 -14.45 -9.52 -2.27
C GLU A 79 -12.95 -9.63 -1.97
N LEU A 80 -12.12 -8.76 -2.56
CA LEU A 80 -10.67 -8.72 -2.32
C LEU A 80 -10.34 -8.54 -0.84
N VAL A 81 -10.95 -7.55 -0.18
CA VAL A 81 -10.65 -7.27 1.24
C VAL A 81 -11.30 -8.29 2.18
N ARG A 82 -12.41 -8.91 1.79
CA ARG A 82 -12.99 -10.04 2.53
C ARG A 82 -12.07 -11.25 2.51
N ARG A 83 -11.45 -11.55 1.37
CA ARG A 83 -10.48 -12.64 1.21
C ARG A 83 -9.14 -12.31 1.86
N ASN A 84 -8.73 -11.05 1.82
CA ASN A 84 -7.45 -10.57 2.32
C ASN A 84 -7.65 -9.46 3.37
N PRO A 85 -8.20 -9.78 4.56
CA PRO A 85 -8.52 -8.77 5.58
C PRO A 85 -7.28 -8.00 6.08
N GLY A 86 -6.08 -8.58 5.91
CA GLY A 86 -4.82 -7.91 6.18
C GLY A 86 -4.62 -6.62 5.37
N LEU A 87 -5.22 -6.50 4.18
CA LEU A 87 -5.17 -5.27 3.38
C LEU A 87 -5.84 -4.07 4.06
N LEU A 88 -6.71 -4.32 5.06
CA LEU A 88 -7.34 -3.28 5.87
C LEU A 88 -6.66 -3.08 7.24
N ASP A 89 -5.59 -3.82 7.52
CA ASP A 89 -4.79 -3.67 8.73
C ASP A 89 -3.59 -2.76 8.44
N LYS A 90 -3.58 -1.56 9.05
CA LYS A 90 -2.47 -0.61 8.94
C LYS A 90 -1.13 -1.18 9.40
N ARG A 91 -1.14 -2.30 10.14
CA ARG A 91 0.05 -3.02 10.61
C ARG A 91 0.54 -4.09 9.64
N LEU A 92 -0.12 -4.31 8.50
CA LEU A 92 0.26 -5.36 7.54
C LEU A 92 1.76 -5.35 7.22
N LEU A 93 2.32 -4.17 6.94
CA LEU A 93 3.73 -4.04 6.56
C LEU A 93 4.71 -4.42 7.69
N THR A 94 4.30 -4.43 8.96
CA THR A 94 5.17 -4.86 10.08
C THR A 94 5.45 -6.35 10.08
N ARG A 95 4.74 -7.13 9.24
CA ARG A 95 5.01 -8.55 9.02
C ARG A 95 6.20 -8.78 8.09
N PHE A 96 6.58 -7.76 7.31
CA PHE A 96 7.60 -7.82 6.26
C PHE A 96 8.79 -6.91 6.60
N TYR A 97 8.55 -5.79 7.26
CA TYR A 97 9.58 -4.80 7.60
C TYR A 97 9.71 -4.55 9.10
N SER A 98 10.95 -4.33 9.52
CA SER A 98 11.24 -3.72 10.82
C SER A 98 10.95 -2.22 10.80
N SER A 99 10.63 -1.67 11.97
CA SER A 99 10.50 -0.21 12.14
C SER A 99 11.77 0.54 11.74
N ARG A 100 12.95 -0.07 11.93
CA ARG A 100 14.25 0.50 11.56
C ARG A 100 14.38 0.63 10.04
N ALA A 101 14.01 -0.40 9.28
CA ALA A 101 14.06 -0.37 7.82
C ALA A 101 13.13 0.72 7.26
N LEU A 102 11.88 0.77 7.72
CA LEU A 102 10.90 1.77 7.25
C LEU A 102 11.24 3.20 7.69
N ALA A 103 11.91 3.39 8.83
CA ALA A 103 12.35 4.71 9.29
C ALA A 103 13.62 5.23 8.58
N SER A 104 14.29 4.40 7.78
CA SER A 104 15.55 4.77 7.13
C SER A 104 15.35 5.88 6.07
N PRO A 105 16.37 6.74 5.85
CA PRO A 105 16.32 7.72 4.76
C PRO A 105 16.11 7.08 3.38
N ALA A 106 16.71 5.90 3.14
CA ALA A 106 16.58 5.16 1.90
C ALA A 106 15.14 4.73 1.62
N ALA A 107 14.40 4.25 2.64
CA ALA A 107 13.00 3.87 2.47
C ALA A 107 12.10 5.07 2.13
N ARG A 108 12.50 6.27 2.55
CA ARG A 108 11.70 7.49 2.33
C ARG A 108 11.79 8.00 0.90
N THR A 109 12.93 7.80 0.23
CA THR A 109 13.20 8.35 -1.11
C THR A 109 13.29 7.29 -2.21
N GLY A 110 13.38 6.01 -1.85
CA GLY A 110 13.55 4.92 -2.82
C GLY A 110 12.85 3.64 -2.40
N TRP A 111 13.46 2.52 -2.76
CA TRP A 111 12.99 1.18 -2.41
C TRP A 111 13.98 0.49 -1.48
N VAL A 112 13.45 -0.13 -0.44
CA VAL A 112 14.17 -1.00 0.48
C VAL A 112 13.42 -2.32 0.52
N GLU A 113 14.14 -3.42 0.34
CA GLU A 113 13.56 -4.77 0.42
C GLU A 113 13.08 -5.10 1.84
N PRO A 114 12.03 -5.92 2.00
CA PRO A 114 11.61 -6.45 3.30
C PRO A 114 12.75 -7.14 4.06
N ASP A 115 12.97 -6.75 5.32
CA ASP A 115 14.06 -7.26 6.16
C ASP A 115 13.60 -8.30 7.22
N ILE A 116 12.30 -8.46 7.45
CA ILE A 116 11.75 -9.51 8.35
C ILE A 116 11.34 -10.75 7.56
N LYS A 117 10.56 -10.56 6.49
CA LYS A 117 10.05 -11.64 5.65
C LYS A 117 9.91 -11.13 4.23
N ALA A 118 10.34 -11.93 3.26
CA ALA A 118 10.14 -11.65 1.84
C ALA A 118 8.65 -11.58 1.48
N PHE A 119 8.30 -10.80 0.47
CA PHE A 119 6.95 -10.79 -0.06
C PHE A 119 6.59 -12.11 -0.74
N PRO A 120 5.31 -12.51 -0.73
CA PRO A 120 4.87 -13.77 -1.34
C PRO A 120 5.17 -13.87 -2.85
N PHE A 121 5.22 -12.73 -3.55
CA PHE A 121 5.55 -12.65 -4.98
C PHE A 121 7.06 -12.60 -5.29
N THR A 122 7.92 -12.47 -4.28
CA THR A 122 9.38 -12.53 -4.44
C THR A 122 9.94 -13.94 -4.24
N LEU A 123 9.13 -14.86 -3.72
CA LEU A 123 9.52 -16.26 -3.60
C LEU A 123 9.39 -16.93 -4.97
N PRO A 124 10.39 -17.70 -5.44
CA PRO A 124 10.24 -18.49 -6.65
C PRO A 124 9.08 -19.47 -6.47
N GLN A 125 8.04 -19.33 -7.29
CA GLN A 125 6.95 -20.30 -7.34
C GLN A 125 7.48 -21.59 -7.98
N GLY A 126 8.00 -22.50 -7.15
CA GLY A 126 8.58 -23.74 -7.65
C GLY A 126 9.41 -24.50 -6.62
N GLN A 127 8.74 -25.16 -5.69
CA GLN A 127 9.11 -26.53 -5.30
C GLN A 127 7.85 -27.21 -4.78
N GLY A 128 7.09 -27.76 -5.73
CA GLY A 128 6.16 -28.83 -5.42
C GLY A 128 6.95 -30.03 -4.91
N VAL A 129 6.45 -30.62 -3.83
CA VAL A 129 6.63 -32.04 -3.53
C VAL A 129 5.27 -32.70 -3.57
#